data_AF-A0AA89AF07-F1
#
_entry.id   AF-A0AA89AF07-F1
#
_cell.length_a   1.000
_cell.length_b   1.000
_cell.length_c   1.000
_cell.angle_alpha   90.00
_cell.angle_beta   90.00
_cell.angle_gamma   90.00
#
_symmetry.space_group_name_H-M   'P 1'
#
loop_
_entity.id
_entity.type
_entity.pdbx_description
1 polymer ?
#
loop_
_entity_poly.entity_id
_entity_poly.type
_entity_poly.pdbx_seq_one_letter_code
_entity_poly.pdbx_strand_id
1 'polypeptide(L)'
;MFCYLRVAVALRSTSIACGPDSQIILFAGNGSGRSNFAHNLKLTLEDYPFANDGLILWDAINEWVTNYPCKSDLELHAWWKEIRTVGHGNKKEGWLALKTTEDVAFSHHSAVNFGQYAYAGYFPNRPTIAAIKMPNEDPYEEWMSFLENPDDELLKCYPSQI
;
A
#
# COMPACT_ATOMS: atom_id res chain seq x y z
N MET A 1 -5.19 -0.91 -27.43
CA MET A 1 -3.98 -0.28 -26.87
C MET A 1 -4.30 0.96 -26.04
N PHE A 2 -5.19 1.86 -26.50
CA PHE A 2 -5.59 3.08 -25.78
C PHE A 2 -6.26 2.88 -24.40
N CYS A 3 -7.04 1.81 -24.16
CA CYS A 3 -7.66 1.59 -22.85
C CYS A 3 -6.70 1.20 -21.72
N TYR A 4 -5.58 0.52 -22.03
CA TYR A 4 -4.65 0.05 -21.00
C TYR A 4 -3.84 1.19 -20.37
N LEU A 5 -3.56 2.24 -21.13
CA LEU A 5 -2.79 3.38 -20.66
C LEU A 5 -3.55 4.25 -19.64
N ARG A 6 -4.88 4.34 -19.78
CA ARG A 6 -5.76 5.12 -18.90
C ARG A 6 -5.88 4.51 -17.49
N VAL A 7 -5.70 3.20 -17.32
CA VAL A 7 -5.80 2.58 -15.99
C VAL A 7 -4.50 2.76 -15.19
N ALA A 8 -3.36 2.89 -15.87
CA ALA A 8 -2.06 2.94 -15.24
C ALA A 8 -1.87 4.22 -14.41
N VAL A 9 -2.20 5.39 -14.97
CA VAL A 9 -1.77 6.73 -14.47
C VAL A 9 -2.47 7.22 -13.18
N ALA A 10 -3.40 6.46 -12.59
CA ALA A 10 -4.37 7.05 -11.66
C ALA A 10 -4.08 6.94 -10.14
N LEU A 11 -3.03 6.26 -9.64
CA LEU A 11 -2.93 6.02 -8.18
C LEU A 11 -1.50 6.13 -7.62
N ARG A 12 -1.16 7.34 -7.13
CA ARG A 12 -0.13 7.53 -6.09
C ARG A 12 -0.69 8.05 -4.76
N SER A 13 -1.99 7.87 -4.54
CA SER A 13 -2.61 8.16 -3.23
C SER A 13 -2.32 7.10 -2.17
N THR A 14 -1.81 5.93 -2.57
CA THR A 14 -1.26 4.89 -1.69
C THR A 14 0.26 4.94 -1.75
N SER A 15 0.84 6.15 -1.64
CA SER A 15 2.21 6.19 -1.13
C SER A 15 2.14 5.68 0.30
N ILE A 16 3.02 4.75 0.62
CA ILE A 16 3.54 4.55 1.97
C ILE A 16 4.28 5.85 2.32
N ALA A 17 3.52 6.94 2.47
CA ALA A 17 3.93 8.25 2.92
C ALA A 17 3.46 8.32 4.37
N CYS A 18 4.09 7.47 5.16
CA CYS A 18 4.22 7.73 6.57
C CYS A 18 5.10 9.02 6.62
N GLY A 19 4.72 10.01 7.43
CA GLY A 19 5.18 11.40 7.37
C GLY A 19 6.70 11.64 7.48
N PRO A 20 7.15 12.90 7.64
CA PRO A 20 8.57 13.25 7.70
C PRO A 20 9.38 12.50 8.78
N ASP A 21 8.71 11.90 9.76
CA ASP A 21 9.31 11.09 10.83
C ASP A 21 9.26 9.57 10.60
N SER A 22 8.77 9.11 9.46
CA SER A 22 8.47 7.69 9.23
C SER A 22 9.50 6.99 8.36
N GLN A 23 10.72 6.90 8.88
CA GLN A 23 11.86 6.20 8.29
C GLN A 23 11.80 4.67 8.43
N ILE A 24 10.62 4.04 8.38
CA ILE A 24 10.53 2.63 8.80
C ILE A 24 11.01 1.65 7.71
N ILE A 25 11.04 2.03 6.42
CA ILE A 25 11.30 1.06 5.34
C ILE A 25 12.50 1.43 4.45
N LEU A 26 12.77 2.70 4.18
CA LEU A 26 13.76 3.11 3.18
C LEU A 26 14.62 4.27 3.69
N PHE A 27 15.94 4.14 3.57
CA PHE A 27 16.88 5.26 3.64
C PHE A 27 17.39 5.60 2.24
N ALA A 28 17.30 6.87 1.85
CA ALA A 28 17.99 7.35 0.66
C ALA A 28 19.51 7.25 0.90
N GLY A 29 20.23 6.62 -0.03
CA GLY A 29 21.69 6.52 0.06
C GLY A 29 22.32 7.90 0.01
N ASN A 30 22.85 8.39 1.14
CA ASN A 30 23.60 9.65 1.19
C ASN A 30 24.92 9.49 0.42
N GLY A 31 24.94 9.86 -0.85
CA GLY A 31 26.15 9.90 -1.68
C GLY A 31 25.94 10.74 -2.93
N SER A 32 26.76 11.77 -3.11
CA SER A 32 26.82 12.67 -4.28
C SER A 32 27.35 12.00 -5.56
N GLY A 33 27.06 10.72 -5.75
CA GLY A 33 27.38 9.92 -6.92
C GLY A 33 26.49 8.68 -6.93
N ARG A 34 26.15 8.16 -8.12
CA ARG A 34 25.32 6.95 -8.32
C ARG A 34 25.66 5.90 -7.24
N SER A 35 24.76 5.73 -6.28
CA SER A 35 24.95 4.77 -5.19
C SER A 35 24.90 3.36 -5.78
N ASN A 36 25.79 2.47 -5.36
CA ASN A 36 25.86 1.07 -5.80
C ASN A 36 24.68 0.19 -5.32
N PHE A 37 23.57 0.79 -4.87
CA PHE A 37 22.38 0.07 -4.46
C PHE A 37 21.41 -0.03 -5.64
N ALA A 38 20.83 -1.21 -5.87
CA ALA A 38 19.69 -1.34 -6.77
C ALA A 38 18.61 -0.32 -6.36
N HIS A 39 18.02 0.37 -7.33
CA HIS A 39 16.97 1.39 -7.10
C HIS A 39 17.42 2.69 -6.38
N ASN A 40 18.72 2.92 -6.14
CA ASN A 40 19.25 4.05 -5.34
C ASN A 40 18.68 4.13 -3.90
N LEU A 41 18.19 3.01 -3.38
CA LEU A 41 17.54 2.92 -2.08
C LEU A 41 18.19 1.80 -1.25
N LYS A 42 18.27 1.98 0.07
CA LYS A 42 18.64 0.91 1.01
C LYS A 42 17.46 0.64 1.94
N LEU A 43 17.02 -0.62 1.98
CA LEU A 43 16.01 -1.07 2.92
C LEU A 43 16.58 -1.17 4.33
N THR A 44 15.81 -0.76 5.32
CA THR A 44 16.14 -0.96 6.74
C THR A 44 16.05 -2.45 7.11
N LEU A 45 15.08 -3.15 6.54
CA LEU A 45 14.89 -4.59 6.64
C LEU A 45 15.31 -5.23 5.32
N GLU A 46 16.47 -5.88 5.30
CA GLU A 46 17.02 -6.46 4.07
C GLU A 46 16.14 -7.60 3.53
N ASP A 47 15.55 -8.40 4.42
CA ASP A 47 14.63 -9.50 4.06
C ASP A 47 13.17 -9.08 4.23
N TYR A 48 12.73 -8.10 3.42
CA TYR A 48 11.33 -7.67 3.37
C TYR A 48 10.71 -7.94 1.98
N PRO A 49 10.10 -9.12 1.75
CA PRO A 49 9.68 -9.58 0.42
C PRO A 49 8.74 -8.61 -0.32
N PHE A 50 7.79 -7.99 0.38
CA PHE A 50 6.88 -7.01 -0.22
C PHE A 50 7.63 -5.83 -0.85
N ALA A 51 8.69 -5.35 -0.18
CA ALA A 51 9.51 -4.24 -0.67
C ALA A 51 10.52 -4.70 -1.73
N ASN A 52 11.22 -5.82 -1.51
CA ASN A 52 12.19 -6.36 -2.45
C ASN A 52 11.55 -6.68 -3.81
N ASP A 53 10.48 -7.46 -3.81
CA ASP A 53 9.78 -7.85 -5.04
C ASP A 53 9.06 -6.65 -5.67
N GLY A 54 8.54 -5.76 -4.83
CA GLY A 54 7.89 -4.52 -5.26
C GLY A 54 8.85 -3.59 -6.01
N LEU A 55 10.10 -3.46 -5.57
CA LEU A 55 11.12 -2.64 -6.21
C LEU A 55 11.55 -3.22 -7.57
N ILE A 56 11.70 -4.54 -7.68
CA ILE A 56 11.97 -5.22 -8.96
C ILE A 56 10.86 -4.93 -9.97
N LEU A 57 9.60 -5.08 -9.55
CA LEU A 57 8.45 -4.83 -10.40
C LEU A 57 8.30 -3.35 -10.76
N TRP A 58 8.58 -2.45 -9.81
CA TRP A 58 8.59 -1.00 -10.01
C TRP A 58 9.60 -0.59 -11.09
N ASP A 59 10.82 -1.12 -11.06
CA ASP A 59 11.84 -0.84 -12.07
C ASP A 59 11.42 -1.32 -13.46
N ALA A 60 10.91 -2.54 -13.57
CA ALA A 60 10.45 -3.09 -14.85
C ALA A 60 9.31 -2.26 -15.45
N ILE A 61 8.38 -1.81 -14.61
CA ILE A 61 7.30 -0.91 -15.02
C ILE A 61 7.86 0.44 -15.43
N ASN A 62 8.71 1.06 -14.64
CA ASN A 62 9.29 2.37 -14.97
C ASN A 62 10.07 2.33 -16.28
N GLU A 63 10.84 1.27 -16.53
CA GLU A 63 11.54 1.07 -17.79
C GLU A 63 10.56 1.01 -18.97
N TRP A 64 9.50 0.21 -18.86
CA TRP A 64 8.47 0.09 -19.90
C TRP A 64 7.79 1.45 -20.18
N VAL A 65 7.45 2.16 -19.12
CA VAL A 65 6.63 3.36 -19.15
C VAL A 65 7.40 4.62 -19.56
N THR A 66 8.68 4.72 -19.19
CA THR A 66 9.57 5.86 -19.56
C THR A 66 9.72 6.00 -21.07
N ASN A 67 9.56 4.91 -21.82
CA ASN A 67 9.65 4.92 -23.28
C ASN A 67 8.37 5.43 -23.97
N TYR A 68 7.31 5.79 -23.23
CA TYR A 68 6.06 6.29 -23.80
C TYR A 68 6.05 7.82 -24.02
N PRO A 69 5.70 8.33 -25.21
CA PRO A 69 5.74 9.76 -25.53
C PRO A 69 4.53 10.54 -24.98
N CYS A 70 4.46 10.72 -23.65
CA CYS A 70 3.33 11.35 -22.96
C CYS A 70 3.13 12.86 -23.27
N LYS A 71 4.20 13.58 -23.61
CA LYS A 71 4.17 15.05 -23.73
C LYS A 71 3.31 15.55 -24.90
N SER A 72 3.23 14.78 -25.98
CA SER A 72 2.51 15.16 -27.21
C SER A 72 1.06 14.67 -27.24
N ASP A 73 0.62 13.86 -26.28
CA ASP A 73 -0.69 13.21 -26.31
C ASP A 73 -1.79 14.10 -25.71
N LEU A 74 -2.51 14.82 -26.56
CA LEU A 74 -3.60 15.73 -26.16
C LEU A 74 -4.75 15.01 -25.43
N GLU A 75 -5.02 13.76 -25.82
CA GLU A 75 -6.09 12.97 -25.22
C GLU A 75 -5.72 12.58 -23.78
N LEU A 76 -4.46 12.21 -23.56
CA LEU A 76 -3.93 11.91 -22.22
C LEU A 76 -3.99 13.13 -21.30
N HIS A 77 -3.63 14.33 -21.78
CA HIS A 77 -3.75 15.58 -21.01
C HIS A 77 -5.20 15.93 -20.66
N ALA A 78 -6.11 15.77 -21.63
CA ALA A 78 -7.54 16.01 -21.42
C ALA A 78 -8.11 15.02 -20.39
N TRP A 79 -7.78 13.74 -20.52
CA TRP A 79 -8.19 12.70 -19.59
C TRP A 79 -7.64 12.95 -18.16
N TRP A 80 -6.36 13.29 -18.01
CA TRP A 80 -5.78 13.64 -16.71
C TRP A 80 -6.43 14.87 -16.08
N LYS A 81 -6.83 15.85 -16.88
CA LYS A 81 -7.60 17.00 -16.40
C LYS A 81 -8.95 16.56 -15.86
N GLU A 82 -9.68 15.72 -16.60
CA GLU A 82 -11.01 15.22 -16.20
C GLU A 82 -10.95 14.43 -14.90
N ILE A 83 -9.97 13.53 -14.73
CA ILE A 83 -9.76 12.78 -13.49
C ILE A 83 -9.60 13.72 -12.30
N ARG A 84 -8.81 14.79 -12.44
CA ARG A 84 -8.54 15.73 -11.35
C ARG A 84 -9.70 16.65 -11.03
N THR A 85 -10.42 17.14 -12.04
CA THR A 85 -11.45 18.16 -11.83
C THR A 85 -12.85 17.58 -11.64
N VAL A 86 -13.12 16.40 -12.22
CA VAL A 86 -14.43 15.74 -12.17
C VAL A 86 -14.35 14.47 -11.32
N GLY A 87 -13.54 13.48 -11.72
CA GLY A 87 -13.47 12.18 -11.03
C GLY A 87 -13.07 12.28 -9.55
N HIS A 88 -12.14 13.18 -9.25
CA HIS A 88 -11.63 13.48 -7.92
C HIS A 88 -11.64 14.98 -7.61
N GLY A 89 -12.69 15.71 -8.04
CA GLY A 89 -12.79 17.17 -7.85
C GLY A 89 -12.77 17.64 -6.39
N ASN A 90 -12.99 16.73 -5.44
CA ASN A 90 -12.85 16.98 -4.01
C ASN A 90 -11.37 17.05 -3.55
N LYS A 91 -10.43 16.44 -4.28
CA LYS A 91 -9.00 16.47 -4.01
C LYS A 91 -8.37 17.64 -4.75
N LYS A 92 -8.05 18.72 -4.03
CA LYS A 92 -7.49 19.95 -4.64
C LYS A 92 -5.95 19.97 -4.72
N GLU A 93 -5.28 19.20 -3.86
CA GLU A 93 -3.82 19.20 -3.70
C GLU A 93 -3.23 17.79 -3.81
N GLY A 94 -1.91 17.68 -3.94
CA GLY A 94 -1.22 16.39 -4.01
C GLY A 94 -1.36 15.66 -5.36
N TRP A 95 -1.60 16.39 -6.45
CA TRP A 95 -1.58 15.87 -7.81
C TRP A 95 -0.18 15.96 -8.42
N LEU A 96 0.24 14.89 -9.09
CA LEU A 96 1.47 14.91 -9.88
C LEU A 96 1.24 15.61 -11.22
N ALA A 97 2.31 16.23 -11.73
CA ALA A 97 2.28 16.77 -13.08
C ALA A 97 2.42 15.62 -14.08
N LEU A 98 1.58 15.60 -15.12
CA LEU A 98 1.61 14.62 -16.23
C LEU A 98 2.83 14.79 -17.16
N LYS A 99 3.96 15.25 -16.62
CA LYS A 99 5.20 15.48 -17.35
C LYS A 99 6.15 14.28 -17.25
N THR A 100 6.02 13.49 -16.19
CA THR A 100 6.75 12.25 -15.99
C THR A 100 5.77 11.09 -16.10
N THR A 101 6.22 9.96 -16.64
CA THR A 101 5.38 8.81 -16.96
C THR A 101 5.13 7.90 -15.75
N GLU A 102 5.52 8.31 -14.53
CA GLU A 102 5.76 7.44 -13.36
C GLU A 102 4.51 6.88 -12.64
N ASP A 103 3.34 6.89 -13.27
CA ASP A 103 2.10 6.49 -12.62
C ASP A 103 1.59 5.16 -13.21
N VAL A 104 1.81 4.04 -12.49
CA VAL A 104 1.19 2.73 -12.78
C VAL A 104 0.76 2.03 -11.48
N ALA A 105 -0.53 1.77 -11.34
CA ALA A 105 -1.16 1.26 -10.12
C ALA A 105 -1.31 -0.28 -9.99
N PHE A 106 -0.85 -1.06 -10.96
CA PHE A 106 -1.29 -2.46 -11.10
C PHE A 106 -0.70 -3.42 -10.04
N SER A 107 0.56 -3.21 -9.64
CA SER A 107 1.27 -4.10 -8.72
C SER A 107 0.70 -4.09 -7.31
N HIS A 108 0.29 -2.93 -6.80
CA HIS A 108 -0.17 -2.77 -5.43
C HIS A 108 -1.47 -3.54 -5.15
N HIS A 109 -2.44 -3.48 -6.07
CA HIS A 109 -3.72 -4.19 -5.92
C HIS A 109 -3.49 -5.70 -5.74
N SER A 110 -2.66 -6.30 -6.59
CA SER A 110 -2.34 -7.73 -6.50
C SER A 110 -1.74 -8.10 -5.14
N ALA A 111 -0.82 -7.28 -4.64
CA ALA A 111 -0.14 -7.51 -3.37
C ALA A 111 -1.09 -7.44 -2.16
N VAL A 112 -2.10 -6.57 -2.17
CA VAL A 112 -3.06 -6.42 -1.06
C VAL A 112 -4.33 -7.27 -1.21
N ASN A 113 -4.59 -7.81 -2.41
CA ASN A 113 -5.80 -8.56 -2.73
C ASN A 113 -5.61 -10.08 -2.68
N PHE A 114 -4.60 -10.63 -3.37
CA PHE A 114 -4.50 -12.09 -3.53
C PHE A 114 -4.18 -12.84 -2.23
N GLY A 115 -3.59 -12.17 -1.24
CA GLY A 115 -3.38 -12.72 0.10
C GLY A 115 -4.63 -12.74 0.98
N GLN A 116 -5.75 -12.12 0.58
CA GLN A 116 -6.92 -11.95 1.45
C GLN A 116 -7.39 -13.28 2.05
N TYR A 117 -7.67 -14.29 1.22
CA TYR A 117 -8.11 -15.59 1.72
C TYR A 117 -6.98 -16.39 2.36
N ALA A 118 -5.77 -16.33 1.81
CA ALA A 118 -4.62 -17.06 2.36
C ALA A 118 -4.31 -16.66 3.81
N TYR A 119 -4.45 -15.38 4.14
CA TYR A 119 -4.23 -14.87 5.49
C TYR A 119 -5.49 -14.81 6.35
N ALA A 120 -6.67 -14.50 5.78
CA ALA A 120 -7.89 -14.30 6.54
C ALA A 120 -8.84 -15.52 6.56
N GLY A 121 -8.53 -16.58 5.81
CA GLY A 121 -9.35 -17.79 5.72
C GLY A 121 -9.43 -18.54 7.05
N TYR A 122 -8.36 -18.51 7.85
CA TYR A 122 -8.43 -18.86 9.26
C TYR A 122 -8.73 -17.60 10.07
N PHE A 123 -10.00 -17.45 10.46
CA PHE A 123 -10.54 -16.21 11.03
C PHE A 123 -9.71 -15.64 12.21
N PRO A 124 -9.27 -16.44 13.21
CA PRO A 124 -8.47 -15.91 14.33
C PRO A 124 -7.17 -15.22 13.90
N ASN A 125 -6.63 -15.55 12.72
CA ASN A 125 -5.43 -14.90 12.19
C ASN A 125 -5.69 -13.46 11.69
N ARG A 126 -6.93 -13.11 11.32
CA ARG A 126 -7.28 -11.76 10.83
C ARG A 126 -8.75 -11.40 11.12
N PRO A 127 -9.12 -11.17 12.40
CA PRO A 127 -10.49 -10.79 12.75
C PRO A 127 -10.86 -9.43 12.15
N THR A 128 -12.08 -9.30 11.62
CA THR A 128 -12.57 -8.06 11.00
C THR A 128 -13.18 -7.08 12.01
N ILE A 129 -13.56 -7.57 13.19
CA ILE A 129 -14.17 -6.81 14.27
C ILE A 129 -13.88 -7.49 15.62
N ALA A 130 -13.80 -6.69 16.69
CA ALA A 130 -13.95 -7.16 18.06
C ALA A 130 -15.37 -6.80 18.53
N ALA A 131 -16.19 -7.81 18.83
CA ALA A 131 -17.60 -7.67 19.18
C ALA A 131 -17.83 -7.22 20.62
N ILE A 132 -16.90 -7.53 21.52
CA ILE A 132 -16.87 -7.06 22.90
C ILE A 132 -15.53 -6.35 23.19
N LYS A 133 -15.47 -5.64 24.31
CA LYS A 133 -14.24 -4.98 24.75
C LYS A 133 -13.18 -6.04 25.06
N MET A 134 -11.93 -5.72 24.76
CA MET A 134 -10.79 -6.55 25.19
C MET A 134 -10.74 -6.59 26.72
N PRO A 135 -10.47 -7.78 27.31
CA PRO A 135 -10.18 -7.88 28.74
C PRO A 135 -9.04 -6.92 29.11
N ASN A 136 -9.21 -6.23 30.23
CA ASN A 136 -8.18 -5.43 30.86
C ASN A 136 -8.20 -5.73 32.36
N GLU A 137 -7.25 -5.18 33.13
CA GLU A 137 -7.10 -5.49 34.56
C GLU A 137 -8.35 -5.16 35.42
N ASP A 138 -9.31 -4.38 34.90
CA ASP A 138 -10.60 -4.05 35.51
C ASP A 138 -11.78 -4.33 34.54
N PRO A 139 -12.75 -5.21 34.88
CA PRO A 139 -12.92 -5.94 36.13
C PRO A 139 -11.99 -7.15 36.28
N TYR A 140 -11.57 -7.39 37.53
CA TYR A 140 -10.62 -8.46 37.89
C TYR A 140 -11.06 -9.86 37.42
N GLU A 141 -12.36 -10.14 37.35
CA GLU A 141 -12.88 -11.46 36.95
C GLU A 141 -12.61 -11.79 35.48
N GLU A 142 -12.84 -10.84 34.56
CA GLU A 142 -12.58 -11.00 33.13
C GLU A 142 -11.06 -11.09 32.88
N TRP A 143 -10.29 -10.31 33.64
CA TRP A 143 -8.83 -10.39 33.62
C TRP A 143 -8.31 -11.77 34.06
N MET A 144 -8.82 -12.30 35.17
CA MET A 144 -8.42 -13.63 35.66
C MET A 144 -8.81 -14.74 34.69
N SER A 145 -9.99 -14.64 34.08
CA SER A 145 -10.43 -15.58 33.04
C SER A 145 -9.50 -15.55 31.81
N PHE A 146 -9.05 -14.35 31.41
CA PHE A 146 -8.08 -14.21 30.31
C PHE A 146 -6.69 -14.77 30.67
N LEU A 147 -6.23 -14.60 31.91
CA LEU A 147 -4.97 -15.19 32.38
C LEU A 147 -5.03 -16.72 32.47
N GLU A 148 -6.19 -17.28 32.83
CA GLU A 148 -6.40 -18.72 32.91
C GLU A 148 -6.51 -19.36 31.52
N ASN A 149 -7.31 -18.76 30.62
CA ASN A 149 -7.49 -19.23 29.25
C ASN A 149 -7.64 -18.07 28.25
N PRO A 150 -6.53 -17.54 27.69
CA PRO A 150 -6.58 -16.39 26.80
C PRO A 150 -7.25 -16.72 25.47
N ASP A 151 -7.15 -17.96 24.98
CA ASP A 151 -7.74 -18.38 23.71
C ASP A 151 -9.28 -18.28 23.77
N ASP A 152 -9.89 -18.80 24.84
CA ASP A 152 -11.34 -18.75 25.03
C ASP A 152 -11.85 -17.31 25.17
N GLU A 153 -11.16 -16.44 25.92
CA GLU A 153 -11.55 -15.04 26.08
C GLU A 153 -11.38 -14.23 24.78
N LEU A 154 -10.32 -14.47 24.02
CA LEU A 154 -10.13 -13.83 22.71
C LEU A 154 -11.20 -14.30 21.71
N LEU A 155 -11.56 -15.59 21.73
CA LEU A 155 -12.64 -16.11 20.88
C LEU A 155 -14.00 -15.49 21.22
N LYS A 156 -14.28 -15.17 22.50
CA LYS A 156 -15.50 -14.41 22.87
C LYS A 156 -15.49 -12.99 22.30
N CYS A 157 -14.31 -12.40 22.11
CA CYS A 157 -14.16 -11.09 21.46
C CYS A 157 -14.46 -11.14 19.97
N TYR A 158 -14.39 -12.31 19.34
CA TYR A 158 -14.57 -12.46 17.93
C TYR A 158 -16.04 -12.73 17.53
N PRO A 159 -16.43 -12.42 16.27
CA PRO A 159 -17.69 -12.85 15.70
C PRO A 159 -17.94 -14.34 15.92
N SER A 160 -19.14 -14.67 16.38
CA SER A 160 -19.58 -16.05 16.46
C SER A 160 -19.75 -16.64 15.06
N GLN A 161 -19.55 -17.96 14.96
CA GLN A 161 -19.99 -18.69 13.79
C GLN A 161 -21.52 -18.55 13.64
N ILE A 162 -21.99 -18.30 12.43
CA ILE A 162 -23.44 -18.23 12.09
C ILE A 162 -24.07 -19.62 12.22
#